data_AF-A0A8J4LLH6-F1
#
_entry.id   AF-A0A8J4LLH6-F1
#
_cell.length_a   1.000
_cell.length_b   1.000
_cell.length_c   1.000
_cell.angle_alpha   90.00
_cell.angle_beta   90.00
_cell.angle_gamma   90.00
#
_symmetry.space_group_name_H-M   'P 1'
#
loop_
_entity.id
_entity.type
_entity.pdbx_description
1 polymer ?
#
loop_
_entity_poly.entity_id
_entity_poly.type
_entity_poly.pdbx_seq_one_letter_code
_entity_poly.pdbx_strand_id
1 'polypeptide(L)'
;MAVAMPFVPAEPTPQQRKTVAIIGCGLSGLAAAKAAIQAGLFPTIFDRRRAAGGMWTDGSATYDSLHTNVSRFTCSFSDFPWPASAPDFPSALEVGQYLSAYQRTFLTEENCRLQLGYEVLRVAPSSPDPSLSLSHPAADSSQSPPWRVEWRKVHEPTGLREDCAASADADDSEVDLLQNPESRPTQEQQTSATPASSHTLQAPSRDTAGGSMVSQASTASLGSSDQFDYVVVATGFCAVPHLPDIPGLDTFPGLVLHSAAYRGAHLLRGRRRVAVIGSGHSAADIAADLAAAALRTAAVAVRSPGGSCSSGDSTAAAAATDVPPPQTEVNSGMEVIHATPRPFWLIPRYLPLAAAAATDANGASGAAPPFVPLDVFFHRWSGRVASGRGPEEQVFPTSEDHIKSNAFFSSLCGDQGKLLSPVLAVPRVTSEPVGVAISDSYGPLVASGRLKLRRGRITRVSGCSLELSDENAAYVASASSGSGSGGSDGGNNLSQPLHDVDAIVLCTGLRPALKFLPDELLSKLSYTPYDNYVPLALHRRVLHPDAPGLAFV
;
A
#
# COMPACT_ATOMS: atom_id res chain seq x y z
N MET A 1 -59.77 -18.17 -9.09
CA MET A 1 -58.69 -17.79 -10.02
C MET A 1 -57.37 -18.04 -9.31
N ALA A 2 -56.62 -19.06 -9.73
CA ALA A 2 -55.29 -19.33 -9.19
C ALA A 2 -54.31 -18.30 -9.76
N VAL A 3 -53.62 -17.58 -8.89
CA VAL A 3 -52.56 -16.62 -9.27
C VAL A 3 -51.40 -17.44 -9.83
N ALA A 4 -51.11 -17.28 -11.11
CA ALA A 4 -49.94 -17.88 -11.74
C ALA A 4 -48.68 -17.31 -11.09
N MET A 5 -47.86 -18.19 -10.50
CA MET A 5 -46.52 -17.84 -10.05
C MET A 5 -45.69 -17.43 -11.28
N PRO A 6 -44.89 -16.34 -11.20
CA PRO A 6 -44.03 -15.95 -12.32
C PRO A 6 -43.01 -17.06 -12.60
N PHE A 7 -42.86 -17.41 -13.88
CA PHE A 7 -41.83 -18.32 -14.37
C PHE A 7 -40.45 -17.72 -14.03
N VAL A 8 -39.77 -18.29 -13.04
CA VAL A 8 -38.36 -18.02 -12.77
C VAL A 8 -37.57 -18.87 -13.77
N PRO A 9 -36.88 -18.28 -14.76
CA PRO A 9 -36.08 -19.06 -15.68
C PRO A 9 -35.01 -19.83 -14.90
N ALA A 10 -34.85 -21.11 -15.23
CA ALA A 10 -33.81 -21.95 -14.62
C ALA A 10 -32.42 -21.32 -14.84
N GLU A 11 -31.56 -21.38 -13.84
CA GLU A 11 -30.19 -20.89 -13.98
C GLU A 11 -29.50 -21.60 -15.16
N PRO A 12 -28.75 -20.86 -16.00
CA PRO A 12 -27.98 -21.46 -17.08
C PRO A 12 -26.99 -22.46 -16.50
N THR A 13 -26.94 -23.64 -17.11
CA THR A 13 -25.94 -24.67 -16.80
C THR A 13 -24.54 -24.07 -16.91
N PRO A 14 -23.54 -24.55 -16.12
CA PRO A 14 -22.19 -23.97 -16.11
C PRO A 14 -21.54 -23.83 -17.49
N GLN A 15 -21.92 -24.67 -18.45
CA GLN A 15 -21.41 -24.69 -19.83
C GLN A 15 -22.06 -23.62 -20.75
N GLN A 16 -23.11 -22.94 -20.30
CA GLN A 16 -23.83 -21.90 -21.07
C GLN A 16 -23.58 -20.47 -20.56
N ARG A 17 -22.81 -20.30 -19.48
CA ARG A 17 -22.53 -18.99 -18.89
C ARG A 17 -21.50 -18.24 -19.72
N LYS A 18 -21.74 -16.95 -19.97
CA LYS A 18 -20.72 -16.06 -20.54
C LYS A 18 -19.54 -15.94 -19.59
N THR A 19 -18.35 -15.86 -20.16
CA THR A 19 -17.07 -15.91 -19.45
C THR A 19 -16.45 -14.51 -19.32
N VAL A 20 -15.77 -14.26 -18.21
CA VAL A 20 -15.04 -13.00 -18.02
C VAL A 20 -13.64 -13.26 -17.49
N ALA A 21 -12.62 -12.71 -18.16
CA ALA A 21 -11.27 -12.69 -17.61
C ALA A 21 -11.11 -11.51 -16.66
N ILE A 22 -10.58 -11.74 -15.47
CA ILE A 22 -10.26 -10.70 -14.49
C ILE A 22 -8.77 -10.72 -14.25
N ILE A 23 -8.09 -9.59 -14.46
CA ILE A 23 -6.64 -9.48 -14.40
C ILE A 23 -6.25 -8.80 -13.09
N GLY A 24 -5.76 -9.60 -12.15
CA GLY A 24 -5.48 -9.22 -10.77
C GLY A 24 -6.51 -9.78 -9.81
N CYS A 25 -6.02 -10.42 -8.74
CA CYS A 25 -6.78 -10.96 -7.62
C CYS A 25 -6.56 -10.11 -6.35
N GLY A 26 -6.45 -8.79 -6.53
CA GLY A 26 -6.50 -7.81 -5.43
C GLY A 26 -7.93 -7.48 -5.01
N LEU A 27 -8.08 -6.44 -4.18
CA LEU A 27 -9.40 -5.92 -3.77
C LEU A 27 -10.35 -5.72 -4.96
N SER A 28 -9.90 -5.01 -6.00
CA SER A 28 -10.67 -4.76 -7.23
C SER A 28 -11.09 -6.05 -7.93
N GLY A 29 -10.18 -7.03 -8.03
CA GLY A 29 -10.44 -8.31 -8.70
C GLY A 29 -11.45 -9.18 -7.95
N LEU A 30 -11.33 -9.23 -6.63
CA LEU A 30 -12.28 -9.94 -5.78
C LEU A 30 -13.69 -9.33 -5.87
N ALA A 31 -13.78 -7.99 -5.84
CA ALA A 31 -15.05 -7.28 -6.01
C ALA A 31 -15.67 -7.56 -7.39
N ALA A 32 -14.86 -7.45 -8.45
CA ALA A 32 -15.29 -7.69 -9.82
C ALA A 32 -15.76 -9.13 -10.05
N ALA A 33 -15.08 -10.12 -9.46
CA ALA A 33 -15.43 -11.52 -9.59
C ALA A 33 -16.78 -11.83 -8.94
N LYS A 34 -17.01 -11.33 -7.73
CA LYS A 34 -18.31 -11.52 -7.06
C LYS A 34 -19.44 -10.82 -7.81
N ALA A 35 -19.20 -9.60 -8.30
CA ALA A 35 -20.18 -8.89 -9.12
C ALA A 35 -20.49 -9.64 -10.43
N ALA A 36 -19.48 -10.23 -11.06
CA ALA A 36 -19.65 -11.07 -12.25
C ALA A 36 -20.51 -12.32 -11.97
N ILE A 37 -20.25 -13.01 -10.86
CA ILE A 37 -21.06 -14.17 -10.42
C ILE A 37 -22.51 -13.75 -10.20
N GLN A 38 -22.75 -12.62 -9.50
CA GLN A 38 -24.09 -12.09 -9.27
C GLN A 38 -24.81 -11.67 -10.57
N ALA A 39 -24.06 -11.32 -11.62
CA ALA A 39 -24.58 -11.04 -12.95
C ALA A 39 -24.79 -12.30 -13.81
N GLY A 40 -24.52 -13.50 -13.29
CA GLY A 40 -24.66 -14.77 -14.01
C GLY A 40 -23.50 -15.11 -14.95
N LEU A 41 -22.36 -14.41 -14.82
CA LEU A 41 -21.14 -14.68 -15.58
C LEU A 41 -20.24 -15.68 -14.85
N PHE A 42 -19.34 -16.32 -15.60
CA PHE A 42 -18.32 -17.22 -15.05
C PHE A 42 -16.92 -16.55 -15.09
N PRO A 43 -16.42 -16.02 -13.96
CA PRO A 43 -15.12 -15.37 -13.92
C PRO A 43 -13.94 -16.36 -13.89
N THR A 44 -12.90 -16.05 -14.68
CA THR A 44 -11.55 -16.57 -14.51
C THR A 44 -10.62 -15.46 -14.07
N ILE A 45 -10.03 -15.57 -12.88
CA ILE A 45 -9.10 -14.56 -12.35
C ILE A 45 -7.66 -15.01 -12.59
N PHE A 46 -6.85 -14.15 -13.17
CA PHE A 46 -5.40 -14.34 -13.33
C PHE A 46 -4.64 -13.40 -12.39
N ASP A 47 -3.76 -13.93 -11.54
CA ASP A 47 -2.83 -13.11 -10.76
C ASP A 47 -1.45 -13.74 -10.72
N ARG A 48 -0.41 -12.92 -10.93
CA ARG A 48 0.99 -13.35 -10.86
C ARG A 48 1.42 -13.79 -9.46
N ARG A 49 0.74 -13.30 -8.41
CA ARG A 49 0.95 -13.66 -7.01
C ARG A 49 0.33 -15.02 -6.70
N ARG A 50 0.89 -15.70 -5.71
CA ARG A 50 0.47 -17.04 -5.28
C ARG A 50 -0.79 -17.03 -4.39
N ALA A 51 -1.24 -15.86 -3.95
CA ALA A 51 -2.35 -15.69 -3.02
C ALA A 51 -3.26 -14.51 -3.43
N ALA A 52 -4.56 -14.65 -3.15
CA ALA A 52 -5.56 -13.60 -3.31
C ALA A 52 -5.41 -12.48 -2.26
N GLY A 53 -5.60 -11.23 -2.68
CA GLY A 53 -5.48 -10.01 -1.86
C GLY A 53 -4.53 -8.96 -2.46
N GLY A 54 -3.85 -9.26 -3.58
CA GLY A 54 -3.04 -8.30 -4.32
C GLY A 54 -1.85 -7.79 -3.49
N MET A 55 -1.67 -6.48 -3.39
CA MET A 55 -0.53 -5.91 -2.63
C MET A 55 -0.55 -6.23 -1.13
N TRP A 56 -1.71 -6.58 -0.58
CA TRP A 56 -1.90 -6.88 0.84
C TRP A 56 -1.54 -8.32 1.21
N THR A 57 -1.18 -9.14 0.24
CA THR A 57 -0.70 -10.51 0.50
C THR A 57 0.79 -10.53 0.76
N ASP A 58 1.23 -11.60 1.44
CA ASP A 58 2.61 -12.10 1.49
C ASP A 58 3.74 -11.13 1.90
N GLY A 59 3.42 -9.90 2.32
CA GLY A 59 4.38 -8.88 2.72
C GLY A 59 5.29 -8.38 1.58
N SER A 60 5.04 -8.78 0.32
CA SER A 60 5.96 -8.46 -0.78
C SER A 60 5.77 -7.08 -1.39
N ALA A 61 4.75 -6.30 -1.00
CA ALA A 61 4.51 -4.95 -1.52
C ALA A 61 4.20 -3.90 -0.44
N THR A 62 4.00 -4.33 0.81
CA THR A 62 3.78 -3.48 1.97
C THR A 62 5.01 -3.48 2.86
N TYR A 63 5.14 -2.46 3.70
CA TYR A 63 6.11 -2.48 4.81
C TYR A 63 5.45 -2.96 6.09
N ASP A 64 6.25 -3.50 7.00
CA ASP A 64 5.80 -4.23 8.19
C ASP A 64 4.93 -3.37 9.11
N SER A 65 5.21 -2.06 9.18
CA SER A 65 4.46 -1.11 10.01
C SER A 65 3.20 -0.54 9.33
N LEU A 66 2.88 -0.95 8.09
CA LEU A 66 1.75 -0.39 7.35
C LEU A 66 0.42 -0.79 7.99
N HIS A 67 -0.40 0.23 8.28
CA HIS A 67 -1.80 0.09 8.67
C HIS A 67 -2.69 0.84 7.70
N THR A 68 -3.97 0.48 7.65
CA THR A 68 -4.95 1.27 6.91
C THR A 68 -5.01 2.69 7.48
N ASN A 69 -5.21 3.66 6.58
CA ASN A 69 -5.46 5.05 6.93
C ASN A 69 -6.97 5.35 7.10
N VAL A 70 -7.81 4.34 6.86
CA VAL A 70 -9.26 4.34 7.02
C VAL A 70 -9.65 3.22 7.97
N SER A 71 -10.68 3.45 8.78
CA SER A 71 -11.09 2.50 9.80
C SER A 71 -11.86 1.32 9.23
N ARG A 72 -11.87 0.21 9.96
CA ARG A 72 -12.65 -1.01 9.69
C ARG A 72 -14.13 -0.73 9.46
N PHE A 73 -14.66 0.38 9.96
CA PHE A 73 -16.07 0.75 9.80
C PHE A 73 -16.41 1.26 8.39
N THR A 74 -15.42 1.77 7.65
CA THR A 74 -15.61 2.25 6.28
C THR A 74 -14.81 1.46 5.25
N CYS A 75 -13.82 0.67 5.68
CA CYS A 75 -12.97 -0.13 4.80
C CYS A 75 -13.38 -1.60 4.70
N SER A 76 -14.68 -1.90 4.64
CA SER A 76 -15.22 -3.25 4.39
C SER A 76 -15.92 -3.35 3.04
N PHE A 77 -15.96 -4.55 2.47
CA PHE A 77 -16.99 -4.88 1.47
C PHE A 77 -18.39 -4.73 2.09
N SER A 78 -19.35 -4.33 1.26
CA SER A 78 -20.71 -3.97 1.69
C SER A 78 -21.47 -5.08 2.42
N ASP A 79 -21.13 -6.34 2.12
CA ASP A 79 -21.79 -7.53 2.66
C ASP A 79 -20.80 -8.50 3.32
N PHE A 80 -19.63 -8.01 3.71
CA PHE A 80 -18.63 -8.79 4.43
C PHE A 80 -17.93 -7.90 5.47
N PRO A 81 -18.52 -7.70 6.65
CA PRO A 81 -17.95 -6.83 7.66
C PRO A 81 -16.67 -7.40 8.26
N TRP A 82 -15.85 -6.53 8.83
CA TRP A 82 -14.71 -6.97 9.63
C TRP A 82 -15.16 -7.71 10.90
N PRO A 83 -14.39 -8.70 11.39
CA PRO A 83 -14.62 -9.29 12.70
C PRO A 83 -14.67 -8.23 13.80
N ALA A 84 -15.49 -8.45 14.83
CA ALA A 84 -15.61 -7.51 15.94
C ALA A 84 -14.29 -7.29 16.70
N SER A 85 -13.39 -8.28 16.67
CA SER A 85 -12.06 -8.24 17.27
C SER A 85 -11.00 -7.50 16.43
N ALA A 86 -11.30 -7.15 15.18
CA ALA A 86 -10.35 -6.45 14.34
C ALA A 86 -10.05 -5.05 14.92
N PRO A 87 -8.79 -4.59 14.88
CA PRO A 87 -8.45 -3.25 15.31
C PRO A 87 -9.14 -2.21 14.41
N ASP A 88 -9.38 -1.01 14.94
CA ASP A 88 -10.03 0.05 14.17
C ASP A 88 -9.28 0.37 12.88
N PHE A 89 -7.95 0.30 12.87
CA PHE A 89 -7.10 0.49 11.69
C PHE A 89 -6.26 -0.76 11.46
N PRO A 90 -6.76 -1.75 10.69
CA PRO A 90 -6.05 -3.00 10.42
C PRO A 90 -4.65 -2.82 9.84
N SER A 91 -3.72 -3.66 10.29
CA SER A 91 -2.41 -3.83 9.67
C SER A 91 -2.54 -4.42 8.26
N ALA A 92 -1.49 -4.27 7.46
CA ALA A 92 -1.45 -4.85 6.11
C ALA A 92 -1.69 -6.38 6.11
N LEU A 93 -1.18 -7.09 7.13
CA LEU A 93 -1.38 -8.52 7.30
C LEU A 93 -2.86 -8.86 7.54
N GLU A 94 -3.52 -8.12 8.43
CA GLU A 94 -4.96 -8.32 8.74
C GLU A 94 -5.84 -8.01 7.52
N VAL A 95 -5.48 -7.02 6.69
CA VAL A 95 -6.13 -6.78 5.39
C VAL A 95 -5.96 -7.99 4.47
N GLY A 96 -4.74 -8.54 4.36
CA GLY A 96 -4.52 -9.76 3.58
C GLY A 96 -5.39 -10.94 4.06
N GLN A 97 -5.51 -11.13 5.37
CA GLN A 97 -6.36 -12.16 5.97
C GLN A 97 -7.85 -11.94 5.68
N TYR A 98 -8.32 -10.70 5.78
CA TYR A 98 -9.69 -10.32 5.44
C TYR A 98 -10.03 -10.60 3.97
N LEU A 99 -9.13 -10.24 3.04
CA LEU A 99 -9.32 -10.50 1.61
C LEU A 99 -9.28 -12.00 1.27
N SER A 100 -8.40 -12.75 1.94
CA SER A 100 -8.37 -14.21 1.83
C SER A 100 -9.66 -14.86 2.37
N ALA A 101 -10.21 -14.35 3.47
CA ALA A 101 -11.50 -14.80 3.98
C ALA A 101 -12.64 -14.50 3.00
N TYR A 102 -12.68 -13.28 2.44
CA TYR A 102 -13.66 -12.90 1.43
C TYR A 102 -13.61 -13.80 0.19
N GLN A 103 -12.41 -14.06 -0.34
CA GLN A 103 -12.23 -14.96 -1.47
C GLN A 103 -12.80 -16.35 -1.17
N ARG A 104 -12.46 -16.95 -0.03
CA ARG A 104 -12.94 -18.29 0.35
C ARG A 104 -14.46 -18.34 0.55
N THR A 105 -15.07 -17.25 1.00
CA THR A 105 -16.53 -17.18 1.21
C THR A 105 -17.30 -17.09 -0.11
N PHE A 106 -16.82 -16.33 -1.10
CA PHE A 106 -17.62 -15.99 -2.29
C PHE A 106 -17.13 -16.62 -3.59
N LEU A 107 -15.86 -16.99 -3.70
CA LEU A 107 -15.24 -17.50 -4.93
C LEU A 107 -14.83 -18.96 -4.73
N THR A 108 -15.72 -19.87 -5.12
CA THR A 108 -15.54 -21.34 -5.05
C THR A 108 -15.22 -21.89 -6.44
N GLU A 109 -14.69 -23.11 -6.51
CA GLU A 109 -14.38 -23.77 -7.79
C GLU A 109 -15.62 -23.97 -8.67
N GLU A 110 -16.80 -24.03 -8.07
CA GLU A 110 -18.07 -24.17 -8.78
C GLU A 110 -18.49 -22.91 -9.54
N ASN A 111 -18.06 -21.73 -9.07
CA ASN A 111 -18.52 -20.44 -9.58
C ASN A 111 -17.41 -19.55 -10.16
N CYS A 112 -16.14 -19.92 -9.98
CA CYS A 112 -14.99 -19.16 -10.42
C CYS A 112 -13.77 -20.06 -10.69
N ARG A 113 -12.98 -19.71 -11.70
CA ARG A 113 -11.64 -20.29 -11.91
C ARG A 113 -10.56 -19.34 -11.39
N LEU A 114 -9.82 -19.75 -10.38
CA LEU A 114 -8.70 -18.98 -9.82
C LEU A 114 -7.36 -19.47 -10.39
N GLN A 115 -6.69 -18.61 -11.17
CA GLN A 115 -5.33 -18.83 -11.68
C GLN A 115 -4.33 -17.94 -10.95
N LEU A 116 -3.97 -18.35 -9.73
CA LEU A 116 -2.91 -17.71 -8.93
C LEU A 116 -1.53 -18.24 -9.35
N GLY A 117 -0.53 -17.37 -9.42
CA GLY A 117 0.80 -17.66 -9.97
C GLY A 117 0.90 -17.52 -11.50
N TYR A 118 -0.10 -16.94 -12.16
CA TYR A 118 -0.17 -16.78 -13.61
C TYR A 118 -0.12 -15.30 -14.01
N GLU A 119 0.80 -14.95 -14.89
CA GLU A 119 0.96 -13.59 -15.41
C GLU A 119 0.30 -13.49 -16.78
N VAL A 120 -0.56 -12.49 -16.93
CA VAL A 120 -1.13 -12.11 -18.23
C VAL A 120 -0.07 -11.35 -19.03
N LEU A 121 0.22 -11.85 -20.21
CA LEU A 121 1.21 -11.30 -21.15
C LEU A 121 0.57 -10.36 -22.15
N ARG A 122 -0.65 -10.68 -22.61
CA ARG A 122 -1.35 -9.90 -23.63
C ARG A 122 -2.87 -10.04 -23.51
N VAL A 123 -3.57 -8.94 -23.76
CA VAL A 123 -5.03 -8.91 -23.93
C VAL A 123 -5.34 -8.19 -25.22
N ALA A 124 -5.96 -8.86 -26.17
CA ALA A 124 -6.30 -8.26 -27.46
C ALA A 124 -7.68 -8.71 -27.93
N PRO A 125 -8.35 -7.92 -28.78
CA PRO A 125 -9.50 -8.41 -29.52
C PRO A 125 -9.12 -9.68 -30.31
N SER A 126 -10.00 -10.67 -30.31
CA SER A 126 -9.86 -11.89 -31.11
C SER A 126 -9.88 -11.50 -32.59
N SER A 127 -8.77 -11.65 -33.30
CA SER A 127 -8.77 -11.60 -34.76
C SER A 127 -9.48 -12.83 -35.31
N PRO A 128 -10.24 -12.74 -36.42
CA PRO A 128 -10.70 -13.93 -37.12
C PRO A 128 -9.48 -14.78 -37.53
N ASP A 129 -9.49 -16.07 -37.20
CA ASP A 129 -8.42 -16.98 -37.55
C ASP A 129 -8.42 -17.24 -39.07
N PRO A 130 -7.38 -16.85 -39.82
CA PRO A 130 -7.35 -17.07 -41.26
C PRO A 130 -7.24 -18.56 -41.63
N SER A 131 -6.81 -19.44 -40.71
CA SER A 131 -6.63 -20.88 -40.96
C SER A 131 -7.93 -21.70 -40.95
N LEU A 132 -9.02 -21.13 -40.41
CA LEU A 132 -10.35 -21.77 -40.35
C LEU A 132 -11.25 -21.39 -41.55
N SER A 133 -10.74 -20.65 -42.54
CA SER A 133 -11.54 -20.08 -43.63
C SER A 133 -11.74 -20.98 -44.86
N LEU A 134 -11.28 -22.24 -44.84
CA LEU A 134 -11.30 -23.11 -46.03
C LEU A 134 -11.83 -24.53 -45.78
N SER A 135 -12.89 -24.71 -45.00
CA SER A 135 -13.81 -25.88 -45.14
C SER A 135 -14.85 -25.92 -44.03
N HIS A 136 -15.95 -25.18 -44.15
CA HIS A 136 -17.29 -25.62 -43.72
C HIS A 136 -18.32 -24.53 -44.08
N PRO A 137 -19.55 -24.88 -44.49
CA PRO A 137 -20.62 -23.90 -44.66
C PRO A 137 -20.94 -23.26 -43.30
N ALA A 138 -21.19 -21.96 -43.32
CA ALA A 138 -21.44 -21.12 -42.15
C ALA A 138 -22.37 -21.77 -41.12
N ALA A 139 -21.77 -22.29 -40.04
CA ALA A 139 -22.45 -22.37 -38.76
C ALA A 139 -22.73 -20.93 -38.30
N ASP A 140 -23.90 -20.73 -37.69
CA ASP A 140 -24.39 -19.46 -37.18
C ASP A 140 -23.25 -18.62 -36.55
N SER A 141 -23.00 -17.44 -37.12
CA SER A 141 -21.90 -16.54 -36.75
C SER A 141 -22.15 -15.81 -35.42
N SER A 142 -22.85 -16.45 -34.48
CA SER A 142 -23.06 -15.95 -33.13
C SER A 142 -21.87 -16.32 -32.23
N GLN A 143 -20.88 -15.42 -32.27
CA GLN A 143 -20.06 -14.98 -31.13
C GLN A 143 -19.00 -15.96 -30.59
N SER A 144 -17.93 -16.22 -31.34
CA SER A 144 -16.64 -16.52 -30.68
C SER A 144 -16.29 -15.36 -29.72
N PRO A 145 -15.85 -15.63 -28.48
CA PRO A 145 -15.63 -14.57 -27.51
C PRO A 145 -14.63 -13.52 -28.03
N PRO A 146 -14.94 -12.21 -27.92
CA PRO A 146 -14.23 -11.17 -28.64
C PRO A 146 -12.86 -10.85 -28.06
N TRP A 147 -12.46 -11.46 -26.93
CA TRP A 147 -11.18 -11.18 -26.29
C TRP A 147 -10.32 -12.43 -26.17
N ARG A 148 -9.05 -12.31 -26.56
CA ARG A 148 -7.99 -13.29 -26.31
C ARG A 148 -7.09 -12.81 -25.19
N VAL A 149 -6.87 -13.67 -24.20
CA VAL A 149 -5.97 -13.43 -23.07
C VAL A 149 -4.84 -14.44 -23.11
N GLU A 150 -3.62 -13.95 -23.33
CA GLU A 150 -2.40 -14.75 -23.31
C GLU A 150 -1.75 -14.67 -21.93
N TRP A 151 -1.34 -15.81 -21.40
CA TRP A 151 -0.82 -15.93 -20.05
C TRP A 151 0.30 -16.96 -19.96
N ARG A 152 1.12 -16.84 -18.91
CA ARG A 152 2.11 -17.85 -18.55
C ARG A 152 2.08 -18.14 -17.05
N LYS A 153 2.44 -19.37 -16.69
CA LYS A 153 2.69 -19.74 -15.30
C LYS A 153 4.04 -19.17 -14.88
N VAL A 154 4.08 -18.37 -13.81
CA VAL A 154 5.31 -17.75 -13.27
C VAL A 154 5.78 -18.47 -12.01
N HIS A 155 4.89 -19.21 -11.37
CA HIS A 155 5.14 -19.91 -10.11
C HIS A 155 4.62 -21.35 -10.17
N GLU A 156 5.48 -22.34 -9.88
CA GLU A 156 5.06 -23.72 -9.58
C GLU A 156 4.19 -23.74 -8.31
N PRO A 157 3.06 -24.48 -8.24
CA PRO A 157 2.31 -24.63 -7.01
C PRO A 157 3.24 -25.27 -5.97
N THR A 158 3.56 -24.53 -4.92
CA THR A 158 4.11 -25.14 -3.71
C THR A 158 2.96 -25.96 -3.14
N GLY A 159 3.03 -27.29 -3.30
CA GLY A 159 2.07 -28.20 -2.69
C GLY A 159 1.98 -27.87 -1.21
N LEU A 160 0.82 -27.39 -0.78
CA LEU A 160 0.41 -27.53 0.61
C LEU A 160 0.33 -29.04 0.81
N ARG A 161 1.30 -29.63 1.51
CA ARG A 161 1.08 -30.94 2.12
C ARG A 161 -0.06 -30.75 3.11
N GLU A 162 -1.22 -31.26 2.73
CA GLU A 162 -2.30 -31.60 3.64
C GLU A 162 -1.84 -32.76 4.53
N ASP A 163 -0.97 -32.47 5.50
CA ASP A 163 -0.77 -33.37 6.63
C ASP A 163 -1.65 -32.85 7.77
N CYS A 164 -2.97 -33.10 7.66
CA CYS A 164 -3.90 -33.12 8.80
C CYS A 164 -5.27 -33.66 8.35
N ALA A 165 -5.35 -34.98 8.18
CA ALA A 165 -6.60 -35.72 8.26
C ALA A 165 -6.32 -37.13 8.82
N ALA A 166 -6.49 -37.31 10.13
CA ALA A 166 -7.12 -38.48 10.76
C ALA A 166 -6.93 -38.45 12.29
N SER A 167 -7.94 -37.97 13.00
CA SER A 167 -8.64 -38.77 14.02
C SER A 167 -9.74 -37.89 14.63
N ALA A 168 -10.94 -38.01 14.07
CA ALA A 168 -12.15 -37.72 14.80
C ALA A 168 -12.45 -38.94 15.67
N ASP A 169 -12.45 -38.75 16.99
CA ASP A 169 -13.30 -39.51 17.90
C ASP A 169 -13.69 -38.56 19.03
N ALA A 170 -14.99 -38.57 19.33
CA ALA A 170 -15.67 -37.72 20.29
C ALA A 170 -15.35 -38.14 21.73
N ASP A 171 -15.26 -37.18 22.65
CA ASP A 171 -16.05 -37.24 23.88
C ASP A 171 -16.14 -35.87 24.58
N ASP A 172 -17.32 -35.60 25.13
CA ASP A 172 -17.67 -34.47 25.98
C ASP A 172 -16.99 -34.59 27.35
N SER A 173 -16.51 -33.46 27.91
CA SER A 173 -16.80 -33.02 29.30
C SER A 173 -15.86 -31.91 29.79
N GLU A 174 -16.42 -31.17 30.73
CA GLU A 174 -16.04 -29.89 31.30
C GLU A 174 -15.05 -30.04 32.49
N VAL A 175 -14.44 -28.91 32.91
CA VAL A 175 -13.84 -28.55 34.22
C VAL A 175 -12.48 -29.08 34.75
N ASP A 176 -11.61 -28.09 35.02
CA ASP A 176 -10.75 -27.80 36.20
C ASP A 176 -9.32 -28.36 36.45
N LEU A 177 -8.43 -27.37 36.70
CA LEU A 177 -7.31 -27.23 37.66
C LEU A 177 -6.06 -28.14 37.64
N LEU A 178 -4.91 -27.44 37.49
CA LEU A 178 -3.62 -27.55 38.21
C LEU A 178 -3.14 -28.95 38.65
N GLN A 179 -2.00 -29.41 38.09
CA GLN A 179 -0.77 -29.74 38.81
C GLN A 179 0.37 -30.20 37.86
N ASN A 180 1.59 -30.11 38.38
CA ASN A 180 2.89 -29.97 37.71
C ASN A 180 3.63 -31.35 37.57
N PRO A 181 4.95 -31.43 37.28
CA PRO A 181 5.55 -31.95 36.05
C PRO A 181 6.33 -33.27 36.24
N GLU A 182 6.83 -33.89 35.15
CA GLU A 182 8.24 -34.34 35.01
C GLU A 182 8.45 -35.33 33.84
N SER A 183 9.67 -35.25 33.30
CA SER A 183 10.43 -36.25 32.53
C SER A 183 10.53 -36.08 31.01
N ARG A 184 11.76 -35.76 30.60
CA ARG A 184 12.31 -35.66 29.25
C ARG A 184 13.47 -36.67 29.19
N PRO A 185 13.74 -37.29 28.03
CA PRO A 185 15.11 -37.64 27.70
C PRO A 185 15.57 -36.91 26.43
N THR A 186 16.83 -36.48 26.51
CA THR A 186 17.66 -35.81 25.52
C THR A 186 18.16 -36.76 24.45
N GLN A 187 18.24 -36.30 23.19
CA GLN A 187 19.26 -36.75 22.25
C GLN A 187 19.62 -35.67 21.23
N GLU A 188 20.91 -35.67 20.86
CA GLU A 188 21.73 -34.56 20.38
C GLU A 188 21.55 -34.20 18.90
N GLN A 189 21.88 -32.93 18.60
CA GLN A 189 21.97 -32.31 17.29
C GLN A 189 23.20 -32.77 16.50
N GLN A 190 23.07 -32.85 15.17
CA GLN A 190 24.12 -32.45 14.22
C GLN A 190 23.47 -31.94 12.91
N THR A 191 23.46 -30.63 12.69
CA THR A 191 23.26 -30.03 11.36
C THR A 191 24.22 -28.87 11.15
N SER A 192 25.10 -29.03 10.15
CA SER A 192 25.99 -28.01 9.60
C SER A 192 25.24 -27.21 8.53
N ALA A 193 25.15 -25.89 8.68
CA ALA A 193 24.62 -24.99 7.66
C ALA A 193 25.61 -23.86 7.34
N THR A 194 26.03 -23.82 6.08
CA THR A 194 26.83 -22.77 5.44
C THR A 194 25.91 -21.63 4.98
N PRO A 195 26.26 -20.33 5.15
CA PRO A 195 25.37 -19.24 4.76
C PRO A 195 25.47 -18.91 3.27
N ALA A 196 24.30 -18.79 2.63
CA ALA A 196 24.15 -18.33 1.24
C ALA A 196 24.32 -16.80 1.14
N SER A 197 25.02 -16.39 0.08
CA SER A 197 25.41 -15.02 -0.25
C SER A 197 24.26 -14.10 -0.65
N SER A 198 24.39 -12.84 -0.24
CA SER A 198 23.57 -11.67 -0.57
C SER A 198 23.53 -11.37 -2.08
N HIS A 199 22.32 -11.20 -2.64
CA HIS A 199 22.11 -10.68 -3.99
C HIS A 199 21.84 -9.17 -3.96
N THR A 200 22.80 -8.40 -4.45
CA THR A 200 22.68 -6.98 -4.81
C THR A 200 22.16 -6.89 -6.25
N LEU A 201 21.06 -6.18 -6.47
CA LEU A 201 20.57 -5.87 -7.82
C LEU A 201 21.25 -4.59 -8.33
N GLN A 202 22.16 -4.75 -9.29
CA GLN A 202 22.79 -3.66 -10.05
C GLN A 202 21.93 -3.32 -11.28
N ALA A 203 21.75 -2.03 -11.56
CA ALA A 203 21.09 -1.53 -12.78
C ALA A 203 21.97 -1.76 -14.03
N PRO A 204 21.39 -1.85 -15.24
CA PRO A 204 22.09 -2.35 -16.43
C PRO A 204 23.10 -1.35 -16.99
N SER A 205 24.34 -1.80 -17.18
CA SER A 205 25.39 -1.10 -17.93
C SER A 205 25.14 -1.18 -19.43
N ARG A 206 25.41 -0.08 -20.15
CA ARG A 206 25.45 -0.02 -21.62
C ARG A 206 26.63 -0.85 -22.14
N ASP A 207 26.36 -1.91 -22.89
CA ASP A 207 27.40 -2.72 -23.53
C ASP A 207 27.96 -2.03 -24.79
N THR A 208 29.28 -1.93 -24.81
CA THR A 208 30.08 -1.82 -26.04
C THR A 208 30.66 -3.21 -26.33
N ALA A 209 30.38 -3.67 -27.55
CA ALA A 209 30.84 -4.86 -28.28
C ALA A 209 31.89 -5.81 -27.66
N GLY A 210 31.57 -7.12 -27.74
CA GLY A 210 32.52 -8.15 -28.18
C GLY A 210 32.79 -9.29 -27.20
N GLY A 211 32.03 -10.39 -27.31
CA GLY A 211 32.38 -11.66 -26.67
C GLY A 211 31.19 -12.60 -26.48
N SER A 212 31.01 -13.54 -27.41
CA SER A 212 29.95 -14.56 -27.34
C SER A 212 30.23 -15.56 -26.22
N MET A 213 29.42 -15.51 -25.16
CA MET A 213 29.14 -16.66 -24.30
C MET A 213 27.68 -17.05 -24.50
N VAL A 214 27.46 -18.23 -25.06
CA VAL A 214 26.14 -18.85 -25.16
C VAL A 214 25.73 -19.27 -23.75
N SER A 215 25.02 -18.39 -23.04
CA SER A 215 24.21 -18.81 -21.89
C SER A 215 23.06 -19.65 -22.41
N GLN A 216 22.92 -20.88 -21.90
CA GLN A 216 21.76 -21.72 -22.19
C GLN A 216 20.49 -20.93 -21.87
N ALA A 217 19.78 -20.51 -22.92
CA ALA A 217 18.46 -19.93 -22.81
C ALA A 217 17.57 -20.99 -22.15
N SER A 218 17.08 -20.72 -20.94
CA SER A 218 15.92 -21.44 -20.44
C SER A 218 14.83 -21.26 -21.49
N THR A 219 14.38 -22.35 -22.11
CA THR A 219 13.25 -22.34 -23.02
C THR A 219 12.08 -21.64 -22.32
N ALA A 220 11.78 -20.41 -22.72
CA ALA A 220 10.60 -19.71 -22.26
C ALA A 220 9.42 -20.61 -22.63
N SER A 221 8.67 -21.10 -21.64
CA SER A 221 7.43 -21.84 -21.88
C SER A 221 6.57 -20.97 -22.82
N LEU A 222 6.18 -21.50 -23.99
CA LEU A 222 5.21 -20.82 -24.84
C LEU A 222 4.01 -20.45 -23.97
N GLY A 223 3.60 -19.17 -23.99
CA GLY A 223 2.41 -18.73 -23.28
C GLY A 223 1.17 -19.48 -23.78
N SER A 224 0.26 -19.78 -22.87
CA SER A 224 -1.07 -20.32 -23.20
C SER A 224 -2.02 -19.17 -23.51
N SER A 225 -3.14 -19.46 -24.17
CA SER A 225 -4.16 -18.45 -24.45
C SER A 225 -5.58 -19.01 -24.27
N ASP A 226 -6.44 -18.22 -23.67
CA ASP A 226 -7.88 -18.50 -23.52
C ASP A 226 -8.71 -17.37 -24.16
N GLN A 227 -9.97 -17.65 -24.52
CA GLN A 227 -10.93 -16.68 -25.07
C GLN A 227 -12.02 -16.34 -24.05
N PHE A 228 -12.45 -15.07 -24.01
CA PHE A 228 -13.43 -14.56 -23.04
C PHE A 228 -14.43 -13.59 -23.66
N ASP A 229 -15.67 -13.59 -23.14
CA ASP A 229 -16.72 -12.66 -23.58
C ASP A 229 -16.41 -11.23 -23.14
N TYR A 230 -15.83 -11.10 -21.95
CA TYR A 230 -15.49 -9.84 -21.31
C TYR A 230 -14.11 -9.90 -20.66
N VAL A 231 -13.49 -8.73 -20.48
CA VAL A 231 -12.24 -8.58 -19.73
C VAL A 231 -12.39 -7.44 -18.72
N VAL A 232 -11.96 -7.69 -17.48
CA VAL A 232 -11.85 -6.70 -16.42
C VAL A 232 -10.38 -6.56 -16.03
N VAL A 233 -9.82 -5.38 -16.22
CA VAL A 233 -8.49 -5.01 -15.73
C VAL A 233 -8.61 -4.55 -14.29
N ALA A 234 -8.12 -5.36 -13.36
CA ALA A 234 -8.15 -5.13 -11.92
C ALA A 234 -6.74 -5.13 -11.30
N THR A 235 -5.74 -4.68 -12.07
CA THR A 235 -4.33 -4.71 -11.68
C THR A 235 -3.95 -3.62 -10.69
N GLY A 236 -4.85 -2.67 -10.43
CA GLY A 236 -4.59 -1.46 -9.64
C GLY A 236 -3.64 -0.48 -10.33
N PHE A 237 -3.41 0.66 -9.66
CA PHE A 237 -2.57 1.76 -10.15
C PHE A 237 -1.18 1.81 -9.47
N CYS A 238 -1.01 1.08 -8.36
CA CYS A 238 0.21 1.05 -7.54
C CYS A 238 1.17 -0.09 -7.95
N ALA A 239 1.66 -0.10 -9.20
CA ALA A 239 2.42 -1.24 -9.73
C ALA A 239 3.92 -0.97 -9.95
N VAL A 240 4.27 0.10 -10.67
CA VAL A 240 5.65 0.36 -11.11
C VAL A 240 6.23 1.57 -10.37
N PRO A 241 7.37 1.44 -9.66
CA PRO A 241 8.09 2.57 -9.08
C PRO A 241 8.29 3.73 -10.06
N HIS A 242 7.97 4.95 -9.63
CA HIS A 242 8.34 6.14 -10.37
C HIS A 242 9.70 6.62 -9.87
N LEU A 243 10.75 6.31 -10.62
CA LEU A 243 12.11 6.77 -10.34
C LEU A 243 12.34 8.08 -11.12
N PRO A 244 12.49 9.23 -10.45
CA PRO A 244 12.78 10.48 -11.13
C PRO A 244 14.21 10.47 -11.70
N ASP A 245 14.38 11.11 -12.85
CA ASP A 245 15.71 11.38 -13.41
C ASP A 245 16.34 12.54 -12.65
N ILE A 246 17.20 12.23 -11.68
CA ILE A 246 17.92 13.19 -10.86
C ILE A 246 19.41 13.09 -11.20
N PRO A 247 20.02 14.15 -11.75
CA PRO A 247 21.45 14.14 -12.08
C PRO A 247 22.32 13.75 -10.88
N GLY A 248 23.17 12.74 -11.08
CA GLY A 248 24.14 12.22 -10.10
C GLY A 248 23.57 11.20 -9.10
N LEU A 249 22.26 10.93 -9.12
CA LEU A 249 21.64 9.93 -8.23
C LEU A 249 22.16 8.51 -8.49
N ASP A 250 22.44 8.18 -9.75
CA ASP A 250 23.05 6.91 -10.19
C ASP A 250 24.48 6.72 -9.67
N THR A 251 25.19 7.82 -9.41
CA THR A 251 26.55 7.84 -8.86
C THR A 251 26.61 8.03 -7.34
N PHE A 252 25.45 8.09 -6.66
CA PHE A 252 25.39 8.26 -5.21
C PHE A 252 26.09 7.06 -4.51
N PRO A 253 27.07 7.29 -3.63
CA PRO A 253 27.85 6.20 -3.02
C PRO A 253 27.10 5.45 -1.91
N GLY A 254 25.99 6.02 -1.42
CA GLY A 254 25.16 5.42 -0.38
C GLY A 254 24.06 4.51 -0.93
N LEU A 255 23.13 4.11 -0.06
CA LEU A 255 22.01 3.27 -0.45
C LEU A 255 20.85 4.10 -1.03
N VAL A 256 20.35 3.74 -2.21
CA VAL A 256 19.09 4.29 -2.74
C VAL A 256 18.01 3.21 -2.71
N LEU A 257 16.88 3.52 -2.09
CA LEU A 257 15.69 2.67 -2.05
C LEU A 257 14.49 3.46 -2.57
N HIS A 258 13.58 2.78 -3.26
CA HIS A 258 12.22 3.31 -3.48
C HIS A 258 11.28 2.78 -2.38
N SER A 259 10.22 3.53 -2.04
CA SER A 259 9.23 3.12 -1.02
C SER A 259 8.64 1.73 -1.27
N ALA A 260 8.46 1.35 -2.54
CA ALA A 260 8.02 0.00 -2.96
C ALA A 260 8.93 -1.15 -2.49
N ALA A 261 10.21 -0.87 -2.26
CA ALA A 261 11.20 -1.84 -1.77
C ALA A 261 11.40 -1.75 -0.24
N TYR A 262 10.83 -0.74 0.42
CA TYR A 262 10.92 -0.59 1.87
C TYR A 262 10.07 -1.67 2.57
N ARG A 263 10.67 -2.43 3.49
CA ARG A 263 9.96 -3.39 4.35
C ARG A 263 9.98 -2.99 5.82
N GLY A 264 11.05 -2.34 6.26
CA GLY A 264 11.13 -1.75 7.57
C GLY A 264 12.49 -1.13 7.83
N ALA A 265 12.62 -0.48 8.98
CA ALA A 265 13.83 0.26 9.36
C ALA A 265 15.10 -0.61 9.43
N HIS A 266 14.94 -1.93 9.49
CA HIS A 266 16.05 -2.89 9.48
C HIS A 266 16.87 -2.85 8.18
N LEU A 267 16.28 -2.49 7.03
CA LEU A 267 16.99 -2.36 5.75
C LEU A 267 18.01 -1.20 5.74
N LEU A 268 17.85 -0.26 6.67
CA LEU A 268 18.69 0.93 6.79
C LEU A 268 19.64 0.83 7.99
N ARG A 269 19.90 -0.39 8.48
CA ARG A 269 20.85 -0.66 9.55
C ARG A 269 22.25 -0.10 9.27
N GLY A 270 22.84 0.52 10.28
CA GLY A 270 24.18 1.11 10.21
C GLY A 270 24.28 2.45 9.47
N ARG A 271 23.18 2.95 8.90
CA ARG A 271 23.16 4.29 8.26
C ARG A 271 23.05 5.37 9.32
N ARG A 272 23.85 6.42 9.20
CA ARG A 272 23.86 7.54 10.17
C ARG A 272 22.89 8.61 9.75
N ARG A 273 22.79 8.91 8.45
CA ARG A 273 21.92 9.97 7.93
C ARG A 273 21.07 9.48 6.76
N VAL A 274 19.76 9.44 6.95
CA VAL A 274 18.79 8.94 5.97
C VAL A 274 17.87 10.06 5.51
N ALA A 275 17.81 10.28 4.20
CA ALA A 275 16.91 11.25 3.57
C ALA A 275 15.69 10.54 2.96
N VAL A 276 14.49 10.84 3.47
CA VAL A 276 13.20 10.37 2.91
C VAL A 276 12.63 11.48 2.03
N ILE A 277 12.32 11.16 0.78
CA ILE A 277 12.03 12.16 -0.26
C ILE A 277 10.61 11.98 -0.79
N GLY A 278 9.77 13.01 -0.65
CA GLY A 278 8.41 13.02 -1.21
C GLY A 278 7.44 13.86 -0.40
N SER A 279 6.19 13.94 -0.86
CA SER A 279 5.10 14.63 -0.15
C SER A 279 3.87 13.74 0.07
N GLY A 280 3.95 12.46 -0.31
CA GLY A 280 2.84 11.52 -0.19
C GLY A 280 2.79 10.82 1.17
N HIS A 281 1.71 10.08 1.40
CA HIS A 281 1.52 9.29 2.63
C HIS A 281 2.70 8.38 2.96
N SER A 282 3.24 7.65 1.97
CA SER A 282 4.39 6.77 2.19
C SER A 282 5.62 7.52 2.69
N ALA A 283 5.84 8.77 2.26
CA ALA A 283 6.97 9.56 2.73
C ALA A 283 6.85 9.90 4.21
N ALA A 284 5.68 10.37 4.63
CA ALA A 284 5.41 10.67 6.03
C ALA A 284 5.49 9.42 6.91
N ASP A 285 4.88 8.32 6.47
CA ASP A 285 4.80 7.09 7.25
C ASP A 285 6.16 6.40 7.38
N ILE A 286 6.94 6.29 6.29
CA ILE A 286 8.30 5.72 6.33
C ILE A 286 9.24 6.62 7.15
N ALA A 287 9.14 7.94 7.03
CA ALA A 287 9.94 8.85 7.84
C ALA A 287 9.62 8.70 9.35
N ALA A 288 8.35 8.56 9.71
CA ALA A 288 7.93 8.32 11.08
C ALA A 288 8.38 6.95 11.59
N ASP A 289 8.26 5.89 10.79
CA ASP A 289 8.72 4.54 11.13
C ASP A 289 10.23 4.50 11.40
N LEU A 290 11.03 5.11 10.51
CA LEU A 290 12.48 5.20 10.69
C LEU A 290 12.87 5.97 11.95
N ALA A 291 12.27 7.14 12.17
CA ALA A 291 12.56 7.95 13.35
C ALA A 291 12.14 7.26 14.66
N ALA A 292 10.99 6.57 14.65
CA ALA A 292 10.54 5.77 15.80
C ALA A 292 11.48 4.57 16.06
N ALA A 293 11.95 3.89 15.01
CA ALA A 293 12.90 2.79 15.13
C ALA A 293 14.25 3.26 15.70
N ALA A 294 14.76 4.40 15.23
CA ALA A 294 15.98 5.00 15.77
C ALA A 294 15.87 5.33 17.27
N LEU A 295 14.69 5.83 17.69
CA LEU A 295 14.41 6.12 19.11
C LEU A 295 14.36 4.85 19.97
N ARG A 296 13.66 3.80 19.52
CA ARG A 296 13.54 2.54 20.27
C ARG A 296 14.91 1.95 20.59
N THR A 297 15.82 1.97 19.63
CA THR A 297 17.16 1.41 19.83
C THR A 297 18.03 2.27 20.72
N ALA A 298 17.95 3.60 20.61
CA ALA A 298 18.62 4.48 21.55
C ALA A 298 18.16 4.19 22.99
N ALA A 299 16.86 3.91 23.20
CA ALA A 299 16.32 3.56 24.51
C ALA A 299 16.72 2.14 25.00
N VAL A 300 17.03 1.20 24.10
CA VAL A 300 17.58 -0.13 24.45
C VAL A 300 19.06 -0.01 24.82
N ALA A 301 19.85 0.73 24.03
CA ALA A 301 21.28 0.94 24.30
C ALA A 301 21.54 1.60 25.66
N VAL A 302 20.70 2.54 26.10
CA VAL A 302 20.80 3.18 27.42
C VAL A 302 20.46 2.21 28.57
N ARG A 303 19.69 1.15 28.31
CA ARG A 303 19.28 0.15 29.32
C ARG A 303 20.24 -1.04 29.46
N SER A 304 21.32 -1.07 28.68
CA SER A 304 22.39 -2.05 28.82
C SER A 304 23.64 -1.37 29.41
N PRO A 305 23.76 -1.21 30.74
CA PRO A 305 25.00 -0.71 31.32
C PRO A 305 26.04 -1.83 31.32
N GLY A 306 27.08 -1.66 30.51
CA GLY A 306 28.40 -2.21 30.83
C GLY A 306 28.94 -1.46 32.04
N GLY A 307 28.88 -2.08 33.22
CA GLY A 307 29.40 -1.52 34.46
C GLY A 307 29.40 -2.58 35.55
N SER A 308 30.55 -3.20 35.77
CA SER A 308 30.81 -4.06 36.92
C SER A 308 30.59 -3.27 38.22
N CYS A 309 29.64 -3.68 39.04
CA CYS A 309 29.65 -3.42 40.48
C CYS A 309 29.92 -4.74 41.21
N SER A 310 31.16 -4.89 41.65
CA SER A 310 31.57 -5.92 42.59
C SER A 310 31.09 -5.52 44.00
N SER A 311 30.19 -6.31 44.59
CA SER A 311 30.33 -6.92 45.94
C SER A 311 28.98 -7.36 46.54
N GLY A 312 28.88 -8.65 46.93
CA GLY A 312 28.18 -9.07 48.15
C GLY A 312 26.81 -9.77 48.02
N ASP A 313 26.85 -11.09 47.85
CA ASP A 313 25.94 -12.14 48.35
C ASP A 313 24.41 -11.91 48.44
N SER A 314 23.66 -12.64 47.61
CA SER A 314 22.86 -13.79 48.08
C SER A 314 22.06 -14.43 46.93
N THR A 315 21.88 -15.74 47.06
CA THR A 315 21.44 -16.73 46.08
C THR A 315 19.92 -16.74 45.85
N ALA A 316 19.48 -16.69 44.58
CA ALA A 316 18.23 -17.32 44.12
C ALA A 316 18.26 -17.53 42.60
N ALA A 317 17.86 -18.73 42.19
CA ALA A 317 18.10 -19.36 40.90
C ALA A 317 17.32 -18.76 39.73
N ALA A 318 18.01 -18.51 38.62
CA ALA A 318 17.43 -18.23 37.31
C ALA A 318 17.41 -19.53 36.48
N ALA A 319 16.20 -20.01 36.15
CA ALA A 319 16.01 -20.99 35.09
C ALA A 319 16.11 -20.25 33.74
N ALA A 320 17.15 -20.57 32.98
CA ALA A 320 17.38 -20.05 31.64
C ALA A 320 16.33 -20.60 30.66
N THR A 321 15.51 -19.71 30.10
CA THR A 321 14.83 -19.95 28.83
C THR A 321 15.77 -19.56 27.71
N ASP A 322 16.19 -20.57 26.95
CA ASP A 322 17.09 -20.48 25.81
C ASP A 322 16.36 -19.89 24.58
N VAL A 323 15.90 -18.65 24.73
CA VAL A 323 15.46 -17.81 23.61
C VAL A 323 16.68 -16.99 23.20
N PRO A 324 17.20 -17.11 21.97
CA PRO A 324 18.33 -16.29 21.55
C PRO A 324 17.94 -14.82 21.71
N PRO A 325 18.78 -13.98 22.34
CA PRO A 325 18.45 -12.57 22.53
C PRO A 325 18.18 -11.94 21.16
N PRO A 326 17.14 -11.10 21.00
CA PRO A 326 16.98 -10.36 19.76
C PRO A 326 18.26 -9.55 19.54
N GLN A 327 18.91 -9.78 18.41
CA GLN A 327 20.13 -9.08 18.02
C GLN A 327 19.82 -7.57 17.95
N THR A 328 20.17 -6.86 19.02
CA THR A 328 19.65 -5.51 19.36
C THR A 328 20.66 -4.40 19.06
N GLU A 329 21.48 -4.55 18.04
CA GLU A 329 22.27 -3.43 17.49
C GLU A 329 21.61 -2.88 16.21
N VAL A 330 20.62 -2.00 16.35
CA VAL A 330 19.83 -1.50 15.21
C VAL A 330 19.58 0.00 15.31
N ASN A 331 20.43 0.87 14.77
CA ASN A 331 20.11 2.30 14.50
C ASN A 331 20.17 3.29 15.69
N SER A 332 20.99 3.08 16.72
CA SER A 332 21.25 4.15 17.69
C SER A 332 21.95 5.32 16.99
N GLY A 333 21.40 6.53 17.10
CA GLY A 333 22.00 7.74 16.52
C GLY A 333 21.72 8.00 15.04
N MET A 334 20.79 7.28 14.40
CA MET A 334 20.34 7.61 13.05
C MET A 334 19.60 8.95 13.02
N GLU A 335 20.05 9.87 12.19
CA GLU A 335 19.36 11.11 11.82
C GLU A 335 18.44 10.85 10.63
N VAL A 336 17.14 11.07 10.82
CA VAL A 336 16.13 10.94 9.76
C VAL A 336 15.71 12.33 9.31
N ILE A 337 15.81 12.57 8.01
CA ILE A 337 15.44 13.83 7.36
C ILE A 337 14.35 13.56 6.34
N HIS A 338 13.19 14.19 6.49
CA HIS A 338 12.15 14.17 5.47
C HIS A 338 12.21 15.46 4.65
N ALA A 339 12.55 15.33 3.37
CA ALA A 339 12.56 16.42 2.41
C ALA A 339 11.27 16.41 1.57
N THR A 340 10.50 17.49 1.67
CA THR A 340 9.23 17.64 0.96
C THR A 340 9.20 18.97 0.17
N PRO A 341 8.84 18.94 -1.13
CA PRO A 341 8.70 20.16 -1.93
C PRO A 341 7.45 20.99 -1.60
N ARG A 342 6.42 20.37 -1.00
CA ARG A 342 5.16 21.04 -0.66
C ARG A 342 4.75 20.73 0.79
N PRO A 343 4.08 21.67 1.48
CA PRO A 343 3.48 21.38 2.76
C PRO A 343 2.28 20.43 2.59
N PHE A 344 1.92 19.75 3.67
CA PHE A 344 0.75 18.88 3.76
C PHE A 344 0.15 18.99 5.16
N TRP A 345 -1.16 18.78 5.28
CA TRP A 345 -1.84 18.71 6.57
C TRP A 345 -1.54 17.39 7.27
N LEU A 346 -1.10 17.45 8.53
CA LEU A 346 -0.92 16.27 9.35
C LEU A 346 -2.16 16.03 10.21
N ILE A 347 -2.81 14.88 10.04
CA ILE A 347 -4.06 14.54 10.71
C ILE A 347 -3.88 13.24 11.52
N PRO A 348 -4.32 13.18 12.79
CA PRO A 348 -4.29 11.94 13.56
C PRO A 348 -5.39 10.98 13.08
N ARG A 349 -5.25 9.69 13.40
CA ARG A 349 -6.23 8.67 13.04
C ARG A 349 -7.57 8.84 13.75
N TYR A 350 -7.56 9.49 14.91
CA TYR A 350 -8.73 9.73 15.74
C TYR A 350 -8.97 11.23 15.90
N LEU A 351 -10.21 11.66 15.67
CA LEU A 351 -10.64 13.05 15.83
C LEU A 351 -11.62 13.18 16.99
N PRO A 352 -11.58 14.28 17.75
CA PRO A 352 -12.55 14.53 18.80
C PRO A 352 -13.92 14.79 18.16
N LEU A 353 -14.95 14.08 18.59
CA LEU A 353 -16.32 14.46 18.30
C LEU A 353 -16.58 15.76 19.07
N ALA A 354 -16.81 16.88 18.35
CA ALA A 354 -16.88 18.23 18.91
C ALA A 354 -17.52 18.27 20.30
N ALA A 355 -16.79 18.88 21.25
CA ALA A 355 -16.99 18.84 22.69
C ALA A 355 -18.40 18.39 23.11
N ALA A 356 -18.48 17.30 23.86
CA ALA A 356 -19.56 17.15 24.82
C ALA A 356 -19.48 18.33 25.80
N ALA A 357 -20.01 19.48 25.40
CA ALA A 357 -20.49 20.51 26.31
C ALA A 357 -21.78 19.99 26.96
N ALA A 358 -21.70 18.83 27.59
CA ALA A 358 -22.59 18.47 28.67
C ALA A 358 -21.86 18.91 29.93
N THR A 359 -21.94 20.20 30.22
CA THR A 359 -21.82 20.62 31.62
C THR A 359 -22.96 19.92 32.35
N ASP A 360 -22.63 19.11 33.35
CA ASP A 360 -23.66 18.70 34.30
C ASP A 360 -24.26 19.95 34.98
N ALA A 361 -25.38 19.80 35.69
CA ALA A 361 -26.05 20.91 36.38
C ALA A 361 -25.16 21.66 37.40
N ASN A 362 -23.94 21.15 37.66
CA ASN A 362 -22.95 21.70 38.58
C ASN A 362 -21.73 22.33 37.88
N GLY A 363 -21.70 22.39 36.54
CA GLY A 363 -20.65 23.08 35.79
C GLY A 363 -19.31 22.35 35.71
N ALA A 364 -19.25 21.05 36.01
CA ALA A 364 -18.02 20.26 35.89
C ALA A 364 -17.87 19.68 34.47
N SER A 365 -16.98 20.24 33.67
CA SER A 365 -16.53 19.63 32.41
C SER A 365 -15.39 18.65 32.72
N GLY A 366 -15.74 17.42 33.14
CA GLY A 366 -14.77 16.43 33.61
C GLY A 366 -14.46 15.26 32.66
N ALA A 367 -15.28 15.02 31.64
CA ALA A 367 -15.08 13.89 30.72
C ALA A 367 -14.25 14.32 29.50
N ALA A 368 -13.15 13.62 29.22
CA ALA A 368 -12.43 13.78 27.97
C ALA A 368 -13.40 13.57 26.77
N PRO A 369 -13.30 14.38 25.70
CA PRO A 369 -14.21 14.24 24.58
C PRO A 369 -14.08 12.84 23.95
N PRO A 370 -15.18 12.21 23.52
CA PRO A 370 -15.09 10.95 22.81
C PRO A 370 -14.38 11.16 21.47
N PHE A 371 -13.41 10.30 21.18
CA PHE A 371 -12.71 10.28 19.91
C PHE A 371 -13.34 9.24 18.99
N VAL A 372 -13.40 9.56 17.70
CA VAL A 372 -13.88 8.65 16.66
C VAL A 372 -12.85 8.56 15.53
N PRO A 373 -12.79 7.44 14.79
CA PRO A 373 -11.92 7.34 13.63
C PRO A 373 -12.18 8.46 12.62
N LEU A 374 -11.11 8.99 12.02
CA LEU A 374 -11.16 10.17 11.16
C LEU A 374 -12.16 10.01 10.01
N ASP A 375 -12.20 8.84 9.40
CA ASP A 375 -13.04 8.51 8.27
C ASP A 375 -14.50 8.46 8.69
N VAL A 376 -14.83 7.94 9.88
CA VAL A 376 -16.18 8.01 10.46
C VAL A 376 -16.57 9.46 10.75
N PHE A 377 -15.65 10.27 11.28
CA PHE A 377 -15.86 11.70 11.51
C PHE A 377 -16.20 12.44 10.20
N PHE A 378 -15.50 12.12 9.10
CA PHE A 378 -15.75 12.68 7.77
C PHE A 378 -16.93 12.02 7.04
N HIS A 379 -17.43 10.88 7.51
CA HIS A 379 -18.57 10.15 6.94
C HIS A 379 -19.91 10.73 7.40
N ARG A 380 -20.09 12.06 7.34
CA ARG A 380 -21.36 12.74 7.65
C ARG A 380 -22.14 13.04 6.39
N TRP A 381 -23.12 12.17 6.08
CA TRP A 381 -23.97 12.27 4.90
C TRP A 381 -24.67 13.64 4.78
N SER A 382 -25.16 14.18 5.89
CA SER A 382 -25.85 15.48 5.95
C SER A 382 -25.01 16.66 5.45
N GLY A 383 -23.67 16.58 5.57
CA GLY A 383 -22.76 17.61 5.06
C GLY A 383 -22.48 17.52 3.56
N ARG A 384 -22.61 16.35 2.94
CA ARG A 384 -22.31 16.14 1.50
C ARG A 384 -23.42 16.67 0.60
N VAL A 385 -24.68 16.47 1.02
CA VAL A 385 -25.88 16.90 0.29
C VAL A 385 -25.97 18.42 0.17
N ALA A 386 -25.44 19.17 1.15
CA ALA A 386 -25.47 20.63 1.18
C ALA A 386 -24.65 21.30 0.06
N SER A 387 -23.71 20.56 -0.58
CA SER A 387 -22.86 21.12 -1.63
C SER A 387 -23.56 21.28 -2.99
N GLY A 388 -24.76 20.69 -3.17
CA GLY A 388 -25.53 20.74 -4.42
C GLY A 388 -24.88 20.05 -5.63
N ARG A 389 -23.63 19.60 -5.50
CA ARG A 389 -22.86 18.91 -6.54
C ARG A 389 -22.86 17.41 -6.32
N GLY A 390 -23.01 16.67 -7.42
CA GLY A 390 -22.95 15.21 -7.40
C GLY A 390 -21.54 14.70 -7.03
N PRO A 391 -21.38 13.44 -6.59
CA PRO A 391 -20.08 12.85 -6.30
C PRO A 391 -19.09 12.95 -7.47
N GLU A 392 -19.57 12.93 -8.72
CA GLU A 392 -18.76 13.05 -9.95
C GLU A 392 -18.18 14.47 -10.15
N GLU A 393 -18.90 15.53 -9.72
CA GLU A 393 -18.45 16.92 -9.82
C GLU A 393 -17.50 17.32 -8.68
N GLN A 394 -17.55 16.63 -7.54
CA GLN A 394 -16.60 16.79 -6.43
C GLN A 394 -15.21 16.22 -6.73
N VAL A 395 -15.05 15.48 -7.81
CA VAL A 395 -13.78 14.84 -8.23
C VAL A 395 -12.76 15.86 -8.74
N PHE A 396 -13.24 17.00 -9.26
CA PHE A 396 -12.39 18.12 -9.67
C PHE A 396 -12.67 19.32 -8.76
N PRO A 397 -12.04 19.36 -7.57
CA PRO A 397 -12.22 20.47 -6.65
C PRO A 397 -11.86 21.80 -7.34
N THR A 398 -12.72 22.80 -7.14
CA THR A 398 -12.45 24.15 -7.61
C THR A 398 -11.46 24.85 -6.67
N SER A 399 -10.92 26.00 -7.09
CA SER A 399 -10.15 26.86 -6.19
C SER A 399 -10.90 27.22 -4.91
N GLU A 400 -12.22 27.39 -4.97
CA GLU A 400 -13.06 27.67 -3.80
C GLU A 400 -13.15 26.44 -2.88
N ASP A 401 -13.21 25.23 -3.44
CA ASP A 401 -13.18 23.99 -2.67
C ASP A 401 -11.86 23.84 -1.94
N HIS A 402 -10.74 24.13 -2.59
CA HIS A 402 -9.44 24.14 -1.95
C HIS A 402 -9.38 25.14 -0.80
N ILE A 403 -9.88 26.36 -0.97
CA ILE A 403 -9.92 27.36 0.11
C ILE A 403 -10.76 26.84 1.29
N LYS A 404 -11.95 26.29 1.04
CA LYS A 404 -12.84 25.74 2.09
C LYS A 404 -12.20 24.55 2.81
N SER A 405 -11.63 23.60 2.07
CA SER A 405 -10.93 22.45 2.65
C SER A 405 -9.74 22.88 3.50
N ASN A 406 -8.95 23.86 3.05
CA ASN A 406 -7.81 24.36 3.80
C ASN A 406 -8.23 25.13 5.05
N ALA A 407 -9.28 25.95 4.98
CA ALA A 407 -9.85 26.59 6.17
C ALA A 407 -10.32 25.55 7.20
N PHE A 408 -10.98 24.48 6.73
CA PHE A 408 -11.38 23.37 7.58
C PHE A 408 -10.18 22.68 8.25
N PHE A 409 -9.16 22.27 7.48
CA PHE A 409 -7.98 21.62 8.06
C PHE A 409 -7.19 22.54 8.97
N SER A 410 -7.11 23.84 8.66
CA SER A 410 -6.51 24.83 9.56
C SER A 410 -7.27 24.94 10.88
N SER A 411 -8.61 24.83 10.87
CA SER A 411 -9.40 24.81 12.10
C SER A 411 -9.19 23.53 12.92
N LEU A 412 -8.91 22.40 12.25
CA LEU A 412 -8.71 21.10 12.88
C LEU A 412 -7.29 20.91 13.44
N CYS A 413 -6.28 21.31 12.67
CA CYS A 413 -4.87 21.06 12.95
C CYS A 413 -4.16 22.26 13.61
N GLY A 414 -4.80 23.43 13.63
CA GLY A 414 -4.20 24.67 14.08
C GLY A 414 -3.04 25.14 13.19
N ASP A 415 -2.15 25.95 13.75
CA ASP A 415 -0.96 26.45 13.06
C ASP A 415 0.20 25.44 13.17
N GLN A 416 0.13 24.35 12.38
CA GLN A 416 1.16 23.31 12.36
C GLN A 416 2.56 23.82 11.97
N GLY A 417 2.62 24.96 11.27
CA GLY A 417 3.88 25.65 10.95
C GLY A 417 4.61 26.12 12.21
N LYS A 418 3.86 26.70 13.15
CA LYS A 418 4.38 27.11 14.47
C LYS A 418 4.51 25.96 15.45
N LEU A 419 3.56 25.03 15.45
CA LEU A 419 3.51 23.94 16.42
C LEU A 419 4.56 22.86 16.15
N LEU A 420 4.88 22.59 14.88
CA LEU A 420 5.75 21.48 14.49
C LEU A 420 6.98 21.97 13.73
N SER A 421 6.78 22.62 12.57
CA SER A 421 7.89 23.07 11.73
C SER A 421 7.42 24.05 10.66
N PRO A 422 8.17 25.14 10.38
CA PRO A 422 7.87 26.05 9.28
C PRO A 422 7.77 25.35 7.92
N VAL A 423 8.42 24.18 7.73
CA VAL A 423 8.32 23.38 6.50
C VAL A 423 6.88 22.94 6.22
N LEU A 424 6.07 22.72 7.26
CA LEU A 424 4.67 22.31 7.16
C LEU A 424 3.69 23.50 7.11
N ALA A 425 4.16 24.75 7.10
CA ALA A 425 3.28 25.90 7.04
C ALA A 425 2.46 25.89 5.73
N VAL A 426 1.13 25.85 5.87
CA VAL A 426 0.18 25.91 4.76
C VAL A 426 -0.37 27.34 4.66
N PRO A 427 -0.42 27.96 3.46
CA PRO A 427 -1.05 29.27 3.30
C PRO A 427 -2.52 29.29 3.69
N ARG A 428 -2.95 30.35 4.38
CA ARG A 428 -4.35 30.53 4.81
C ARG A 428 -5.34 30.53 3.64
N VAL A 429 -4.92 31.04 2.49
CA VAL A 429 -5.67 31.02 1.25
C VAL A 429 -4.79 30.39 0.20
N THR A 430 -5.16 29.21 -0.27
CA THR A 430 -4.55 28.58 -1.42
C THR A 430 -5.62 27.98 -2.32
N SER A 431 -5.49 28.29 -3.61
CA SER A 431 -6.27 27.70 -4.69
C SER A 431 -5.74 26.34 -5.13
N GLU A 432 -4.58 25.91 -4.63
CA GLU A 432 -3.99 24.61 -4.96
C GLU A 432 -4.33 23.52 -3.91
N PRO A 433 -4.43 22.25 -4.34
CA PRO A 433 -4.61 21.12 -3.44
C PRO A 433 -3.39 20.93 -2.54
N VAL A 434 -3.63 21.02 -1.23
CA VAL A 434 -2.66 20.68 -0.20
C VAL A 434 -2.83 19.21 0.16
N GLY A 435 -1.73 18.48 0.19
CA GLY A 435 -1.74 17.06 0.56
C GLY A 435 -2.16 16.86 2.03
N VAL A 436 -2.49 15.63 2.37
CA VAL A 436 -2.73 15.20 3.75
C VAL A 436 -1.78 14.05 4.05
N ALA A 437 -1.27 13.98 5.27
CA ALA A 437 -0.64 12.80 5.85
C ALA A 437 -1.42 12.40 7.10
N ILE A 438 -1.70 11.10 7.25
CA ILE A 438 -2.41 10.57 8.41
C ILE A 438 -1.37 9.84 9.27
N SER A 439 -1.11 10.34 10.47
CA SER A 439 -0.14 9.72 11.38
C SER A 439 -0.30 10.26 12.80
N ASP A 440 -0.24 9.35 13.78
CA ASP A 440 -0.27 9.70 15.20
C ASP A 440 1.15 9.99 15.76
N SER A 441 2.19 9.54 15.07
CA SER A 441 3.58 9.58 15.55
C SER A 441 4.42 10.67 14.87
N TYR A 442 4.10 11.02 13.61
CA TYR A 442 4.90 11.96 12.83
C TYR A 442 5.07 13.31 13.53
N GLY A 443 3.98 13.91 14.01
CA GLY A 443 3.98 15.21 14.67
C GLY A 443 4.87 15.23 15.92
N PRO A 444 4.67 14.33 16.90
CA PRO A 444 5.54 14.19 18.06
C PRO A 444 7.02 13.95 17.71
N LEU A 445 7.33 13.19 16.66
CA LEU A 445 8.70 12.95 16.21
C LEU A 445 9.36 14.21 15.63
N VAL A 446 8.58 15.05 14.92
CA VAL A 446 9.05 16.36 14.47
C VAL A 446 9.26 17.31 15.65
N ALA A 447 8.27 17.42 16.54
CA ALA A 447 8.33 18.32 17.70
C ALA A 447 9.50 17.99 18.65
N SER A 448 9.87 16.71 18.77
CA SER A 448 11.02 16.26 19.56
C SER A 448 12.37 16.38 18.84
N GLY A 449 12.40 16.83 17.59
CA GLY A 449 13.61 16.93 16.77
C GLY A 449 14.19 15.59 16.31
N ARG A 450 13.47 14.47 16.53
CA ARG A 450 13.86 13.12 16.10
C ARG A 450 13.64 12.90 14.61
N LEU A 451 12.67 13.59 14.03
CA LEU A 451 12.46 13.69 12.60
C LEU A 451 12.70 15.13 12.15
N LYS A 452 13.72 15.36 11.33
CA LYS A 452 14.05 16.69 10.83
C LYS A 452 13.38 16.92 9.48
N LEU A 453 12.84 18.12 9.27
CA LEU A 453 12.21 18.48 8.00
C LEU A 453 13.10 19.39 7.17
N ARG A 454 13.01 19.20 5.86
CA ARG A 454 13.67 20.03 4.83
C ARG A 454 12.67 20.38 3.75
N ARG A 455 12.73 21.62 3.28
CA ARG A 455 11.87 22.08 2.21
C ARG A 455 12.62 21.98 0.89
N GLY A 456 11.92 21.49 -0.12
CA GLY A 456 12.37 21.58 -1.49
C GLY A 456 12.39 20.23 -2.21
N ARG A 457 12.52 20.33 -3.53
CA ARG A 457 12.70 19.19 -4.43
C ARG A 457 14.19 18.93 -4.59
N ILE A 458 14.61 17.66 -4.62
CA ILE A 458 15.99 17.35 -5.00
C ILE A 458 16.17 17.64 -6.48
N THR A 459 17.17 18.47 -6.79
CA THR A 459 17.54 18.81 -8.17
C THR A 459 18.80 18.09 -8.63
N ARG A 460 19.71 17.76 -7.70
CA ARG A 460 20.99 17.11 -8.00
C ARG A 460 21.54 16.36 -6.80
N VAL A 461 22.31 15.31 -7.09
CA VAL A 461 23.14 14.60 -6.11
C VAL A 461 24.61 14.75 -6.49
N SER A 462 25.45 15.12 -5.53
CA SER A 462 26.88 15.35 -5.70
C SER A 462 27.64 14.67 -4.55
N GLY A 463 28.23 13.49 -4.80
CA GLY A 463 28.83 12.68 -3.73
C GLY A 463 27.78 12.27 -2.69
N CYS A 464 28.02 12.55 -1.41
CA CYS A 464 27.04 12.34 -0.33
C CYS A 464 26.13 13.55 -0.07
N SER A 465 26.08 14.54 -0.99
CA SER A 465 25.29 15.76 -0.83
C SER A 465 24.09 15.82 -1.76
N LEU A 466 22.95 16.29 -1.25
CA LEU A 466 21.69 16.49 -1.99
C LEU A 466 21.40 17.99 -2.12
N GLU A 467 21.32 18.49 -3.34
CA GLU A 467 20.92 19.87 -3.63
C GLU A 467 19.40 19.97 -3.70
N LEU A 468 18.83 20.99 -3.03
CA LEU A 468 17.39 21.20 -2.91
C LEU A 468 16.99 22.54 -3.56
N SER A 469 15.94 22.55 -4.38
CA SER A 469 15.29 23.77 -4.84
C SER A 469 13.99 24.02 -4.06
N ASP A 470 13.80 25.25 -3.59
CA ASP A 470 12.52 25.71 -3.05
C ASP A 470 11.75 26.49 -4.12
N GLU A 471 11.23 25.75 -5.11
CA GLU A 471 10.36 26.32 -6.16
C GLU A 471 9.08 26.97 -5.59
N ASN A 472 8.73 26.64 -4.33
CA ASN A 472 7.54 27.15 -3.63
C ASN A 472 7.87 28.22 -2.57
N ALA A 473 9.10 28.74 -2.53
CA ALA A 473 9.52 29.72 -1.52
C ALA A 473 8.60 30.97 -1.48
N ALA A 474 8.24 31.47 -2.67
CA ALA A 474 7.35 32.62 -2.82
C ALA A 474 5.91 32.32 -2.37
N TYR A 475 5.43 31.09 -2.60
CA TYR A 475 4.10 30.62 -2.24
C TYR A 475 3.91 30.51 -0.71
N VAL A 476 4.97 30.18 0.04
CA VAL A 476 4.90 30.08 1.52
C VAL A 476 5.21 31.40 2.23
N ALA A 477 6.01 32.30 1.65
CA ALA A 477 6.29 33.61 2.23
C ALA A 477 5.04 34.46 2.48
N SER A 478 4.00 34.29 1.64
CA SER A 478 2.68 34.93 1.80
C SER A 478 1.83 34.31 2.93
N ALA A 479 2.16 33.11 3.42
CA ALA A 479 1.47 32.44 4.52
C ALA A 479 1.91 32.94 5.91
N SER A 480 3.15 33.42 6.02
CA SER A 480 3.80 33.79 7.28
C SER A 480 3.60 35.25 7.71
N SER A 481 2.83 36.07 6.96
CA SER A 481 2.61 37.49 7.28
C SER A 481 1.56 37.73 8.38
N GLY A 482 1.60 36.94 9.46
CA GLY A 482 0.89 37.21 10.70
C GLY A 482 1.87 37.79 11.72
N SER A 483 1.74 39.08 12.02
CA SER A 483 2.60 39.85 12.93
C SER A 483 2.89 39.12 14.25
N GLY A 484 4.16 38.77 14.46
CA GLY A 484 4.73 38.28 15.71
C GLY A 484 6.18 38.73 15.78
N SER A 485 6.52 39.51 16.80
CA SER A 485 7.84 40.10 17.06
C SER A 485 8.97 39.08 16.97
N GLY A 486 10.01 39.45 16.23
CA GLY A 486 11.20 38.62 15.98
C GLY A 486 11.92 38.19 17.26
N GLY A 487 11.90 36.88 17.50
CA GLY A 487 12.98 36.19 18.20
C GLY A 487 14.03 35.81 17.16
N SER A 488 15.25 36.27 17.37
CA SER A 488 16.42 36.06 16.52
C SER A 488 17.00 34.65 16.68
N ASP A 489 16.29 33.63 16.21
CA ASP A 489 16.91 32.35 15.87
C ASP A 489 17.23 32.35 14.39
N GLY A 490 18.51 32.13 14.07
CA GLY A 490 19.15 32.41 12.79
C GLY A 490 18.36 31.96 11.56
N GLY A 491 18.42 32.79 10.50
CA GLY A 491 17.86 32.50 9.19
C GLY A 491 18.38 31.18 8.61
N ASN A 492 17.72 30.07 8.95
CA ASN A 492 17.99 28.77 8.39
C ASN A 492 17.31 28.72 7.02
N ASN A 493 18.11 28.77 5.95
CA ASN A 493 17.65 28.43 4.61
C ASN A 493 17.07 27.00 4.65
N LEU A 494 15.75 26.87 4.65
CA LEU A 494 15.04 25.59 4.80
C LEU A 494 15.32 24.61 3.64
N SER A 495 15.95 25.12 2.58
CA SER A 495 16.38 24.46 1.34
C SER A 495 17.89 24.36 1.18
N GLN A 496 18.69 24.53 2.24
CA GLN A 496 20.13 24.26 2.13
C GLN A 496 20.40 22.80 1.72
N PRO A 497 21.48 22.56 0.97
CA PRO A 497 21.91 21.21 0.64
C PRO A 497 22.04 20.32 1.88
N LEU A 498 21.69 19.05 1.73
CA LEU A 498 21.90 18.02 2.76
C LEU A 498 23.23 17.36 2.50
N HIS A 499 24.17 17.47 3.43
CA HIS A 499 25.49 16.84 3.33
C HIS A 499 25.50 15.48 4.02
N ASP A 500 26.56 14.69 3.85
CA ASP A 500 26.82 13.45 4.58
C ASP A 500 25.62 12.49 4.63
N VAL A 501 24.85 12.41 3.54
CA VAL A 501 23.71 11.47 3.42
C VAL A 501 24.24 10.10 3.06
N ASP A 502 23.86 9.08 3.84
CA ASP A 502 24.31 7.69 3.64
C ASP A 502 23.24 6.81 2.96
N ALA A 503 21.98 7.26 2.99
CA ALA A 503 20.89 6.59 2.32
C ALA A 503 19.76 7.54 1.91
N ILE A 504 19.12 7.23 0.79
CA ILE A 504 17.99 7.94 0.21
C ILE A 504 16.82 6.97 0.07
N VAL A 505 15.64 7.37 0.56
CA VAL A 505 14.38 6.66 0.35
C VAL A 505 13.46 7.52 -0.51
N LEU A 506 13.33 7.13 -1.78
CA LEU A 506 12.47 7.78 -2.77
C LEU A 506 11.02 7.34 -2.57
N CYS A 507 10.19 8.26 -2.09
CA CYS A 507 8.74 8.09 -1.95
C CYS A 507 8.02 8.87 -3.06
N THR A 508 8.42 8.57 -4.29
CA THR A 508 8.10 9.35 -5.51
C THR A 508 6.90 8.80 -6.29
N GLY A 509 6.16 7.86 -5.69
CA GLY A 509 4.90 7.35 -6.22
C GLY A 509 5.06 6.10 -7.10
N LEU A 510 3.92 5.63 -7.58
CA LEU A 510 3.81 4.42 -8.39
C LEU A 510 2.99 4.73 -9.65
N ARG A 511 3.19 3.92 -10.69
CA ARG A 511 2.51 4.00 -11.98
C ARG A 511 1.75 2.70 -12.27
N PRO A 512 0.67 2.77 -13.08
CA PRO A 512 -0.04 1.58 -13.53
C PRO A 512 0.85 0.74 -14.46
N ALA A 513 0.66 -0.58 -14.45
CA ALA A 513 1.36 -1.53 -15.32
C ALA A 513 0.40 -2.08 -16.37
N LEU A 514 0.30 -1.42 -17.52
CA LEU A 514 -0.66 -1.77 -18.59
C LEU A 514 0.00 -2.34 -19.85
N LYS A 515 1.26 -2.79 -19.77
CA LYS A 515 2.03 -3.27 -20.94
C LYS A 515 1.45 -4.51 -21.63
N PHE A 516 0.54 -5.23 -20.97
CA PHE A 516 -0.18 -6.35 -21.57
C PHE A 516 -1.30 -5.90 -22.51
N LEU A 517 -1.67 -4.61 -22.50
CA LEU A 517 -2.55 -4.02 -23.49
C LEU A 517 -1.71 -3.57 -24.71
N PRO A 518 -2.10 -3.93 -25.95
CA PRO A 518 -1.41 -3.49 -27.16
C PRO A 518 -1.41 -1.97 -27.32
N ASP A 519 -0.37 -1.42 -27.94
CA ASP A 519 -0.24 0.03 -28.19
C ASP A 519 -1.45 0.64 -28.92
N GLU A 520 -2.06 -0.09 -29.85
CA GLU A 520 -3.28 0.35 -30.54
C GLU A 520 -4.44 0.57 -29.56
N LEU A 521 -4.61 -0.33 -28.59
CA LEU A 521 -5.66 -0.23 -27.57
C LEU A 521 -5.33 0.87 -26.57
N LEU A 522 -4.08 0.96 -26.12
CA LEU A 522 -3.61 2.04 -25.25
C LEU A 522 -3.80 3.43 -25.89
N SER A 523 -3.58 3.53 -27.20
CA SER A 523 -3.85 4.75 -27.96
C SER A 523 -5.33 5.11 -27.97
N LYS A 524 -6.24 4.13 -28.16
CA LYS A 524 -7.70 4.37 -28.08
C LYS A 524 -8.13 4.85 -26.70
N LEU A 525 -7.51 4.33 -25.65
CA LEU A 525 -7.77 4.72 -24.26
C LEU A 525 -7.11 6.05 -23.86
N SER A 526 -6.44 6.73 -24.79
CA SER A 526 -5.66 7.95 -24.53
C SER A 526 -4.66 7.77 -23.38
N TYR A 527 -3.97 6.62 -23.34
CA TYR A 527 -3.09 6.27 -22.24
C TYR A 527 -1.91 7.24 -22.11
N THR A 528 -1.76 7.83 -20.91
CA THR A 528 -0.66 8.74 -20.58
C THR A 528 0.17 8.14 -19.44
N PRO A 529 1.32 7.50 -19.73
CA PRO A 529 2.11 6.77 -18.71
C PRO A 529 2.75 7.65 -17.63
N TYR A 530 2.68 8.98 -17.78
CA TYR A 530 3.20 9.97 -16.85
C TYR A 530 2.10 10.69 -16.06
N ASP A 531 0.82 10.48 -16.39
CA ASP A 531 -0.29 11.00 -15.59
C ASP A 531 -0.57 10.01 -14.45
N ASN A 532 -0.30 10.44 -13.22
CA ASN A 532 -0.48 9.63 -12.03
C ASN A 532 -1.91 9.68 -11.46
N TYR A 533 -2.80 10.50 -12.03
CA TYR A 533 -4.16 10.72 -11.55
C TYR A 533 -5.21 10.15 -12.49
N VAL A 534 -5.06 10.41 -13.80
CA VAL A 534 -6.00 9.97 -14.85
C VAL A 534 -5.21 9.39 -16.02
N PRO A 535 -4.55 8.23 -15.84
CA PRO A 535 -3.71 7.64 -16.89
C PRO A 535 -4.51 7.18 -18.11
N LEU A 536 -5.82 6.97 -17.99
CA LEU A 536 -6.72 6.50 -19.06
C LEU A 536 -7.96 7.40 -19.13
N ALA A 537 -8.40 7.72 -20.35
CA ALA A 537 -9.68 8.37 -20.56
C ALA A 537 -10.79 7.31 -20.53
N LEU A 538 -11.60 7.29 -19.47
CA LEU A 538 -12.63 6.28 -19.26
C LEU A 538 -13.95 6.93 -18.83
N HIS A 539 -15.07 6.50 -19.42
CA HIS A 539 -16.41 6.85 -18.96
C HIS A 539 -16.62 6.29 -17.55
N ARG A 540 -16.95 7.19 -16.62
CA ARG A 540 -17.06 6.90 -15.18
C ARG A 540 -15.85 6.15 -14.59
N ARG A 541 -14.68 6.29 -15.20
CA ARG A 541 -13.44 5.59 -14.81
C ARG A 541 -13.48 4.06 -14.93
N VAL A 542 -14.45 3.51 -15.65
CA VAL A 542 -14.64 2.04 -15.77
C VAL A 542 -14.61 1.59 -17.23
N LEU A 543 -15.32 2.27 -18.14
CA LEU A 543 -15.56 1.78 -19.49
C LEU A 543 -15.01 2.74 -20.55
N HIS A 544 -14.71 2.23 -21.74
CA HIS A 544 -14.43 3.05 -22.91
C HIS A 544 -15.37 2.67 -24.06
N PRO A 545 -16.01 3.63 -24.75
CA PRO A 545 -16.95 3.32 -25.85
C PRO A 545 -16.29 2.53 -26.99
N ASP A 546 -15.01 2.78 -27.28
CA ASP A 546 -14.28 2.11 -28.37
C ASP A 546 -13.62 0.78 -27.95
N ALA A 547 -13.87 0.30 -26.73
CA ALA A 547 -13.39 -0.98 -26.23
C ALA A 547 -14.54 -1.77 -25.56
N PRO A 548 -15.58 -2.18 -26.31
CA PRO A 548 -16.74 -2.85 -25.75
C PRO A 548 -16.35 -4.18 -25.11
N GLY A 549 -16.84 -4.40 -23.88
CA GLY A 549 -16.53 -5.60 -23.09
C GLY A 549 -15.20 -5.57 -22.35
N LEU A 550 -14.42 -4.48 -22.46
CA LEU A 550 -13.28 -4.20 -21.60
C LEU A 550 -13.68 -3.19 -20.51
N ALA A 551 -13.44 -3.55 -19.25
CA ALA A 551 -13.67 -2.70 -18.10
C ALA A 551 -12.41 -2.56 -17.23
N PHE A 552 -12.34 -1.48 -16.45
CA PHE A 552 -11.28 -1.19 -15.49
C PHE A 552 -11.89 -1.00 -14.10
N VAL A 553 -11.26 -1.59 -13.08
CA VAL A 553 -11.70 -1.53 -11.67
C VAL A 553 -10.54 -1.22 -10.74
#